data_AF-K2FPA2-F1
#
_entry.id   AF-K2FPA2-F1
#
_cell.length_a   1.000
_cell.length_b   1.000
_cell.length_c   1.000
_cell.angle_alpha   90.00
_cell.angle_beta   90.00
_cell.angle_gamma   90.00
#
_symmetry.space_group_name_H-M   'P 1'
#
loop_
_entity.id
_entity.type
_entity.pdbx_description
1 polymer ?
#
loop_
_entity_poly.entity_id
_entity_poly.type
_entity_poly.pdbx_seq_one_letter_code
_entity_poly.pdbx_strand_id
1 'polypeptide(L)'
;MEPDKQTLKTLSIIGYILISGSIAGYFGYYLQYEDSFIWHWVIMSLIGVVLLGVKNYKLQTNQLKTVILDLLFIFALPLIANIDLPNGLAILLMTVIAGILATTIMQLTFKPWQET
;
A
#
# COMPACT_ATOMS: atom_id res chain seq x y z
N MET A 1 2.36 23.82 13.06
CA MET A 1 3.02 23.76 11.74
C MET A 1 2.17 22.85 10.87
N GLU A 2 1.54 23.38 9.83
CA GLU A 2 0.79 22.55 8.88
C GLU A 2 1.78 21.62 8.17
N PRO A 3 1.57 20.30 8.17
CA PRO A 3 2.52 19.39 7.56
C PRO A 3 2.61 19.65 6.05
N ASP A 4 3.83 19.76 5.55
CA ASP A 4 4.08 19.99 4.13
C ASP A 4 3.40 18.90 3.27
N LYS A 5 2.52 19.35 2.37
CA LYS A 5 1.74 18.48 1.47
C LYS A 5 2.65 17.59 0.62
N GLN A 6 3.83 18.07 0.26
CA GLN A 6 4.80 17.28 -0.50
C GLN A 6 5.36 16.14 0.35
N THR A 7 5.71 16.41 1.60
CA THR A 7 6.14 15.39 2.57
C THR A 7 5.09 14.29 2.74
N LEU A 8 3.81 14.64 2.90
CA LEU A 8 2.73 13.66 3.03
C LEU A 8 2.56 12.79 1.78
N LYS A 9 2.70 13.37 0.58
CA LYS A 9 2.68 12.61 -0.67
C LYS A 9 3.84 11.63 -0.75
N THR A 10 5.05 12.07 -0.40
CA THR A 10 6.24 11.20 -0.39
C THR A 10 6.06 10.02 0.57
N LEU A 11 5.57 10.27 1.79
CA LEU A 11 5.26 9.21 2.76
C LEU A 11 4.22 8.22 2.20
N SER A 12 3.21 8.72 1.48
CA SER A 12 2.19 7.89 0.82
C SER A 12 2.82 6.96 -0.22
N ILE A 13 3.58 7.54 -1.15
CA ILE A 13 4.17 6.81 -2.28
C ILE A 13 5.11 5.73 -1.77
N ILE A 14 6.02 6.08 -0.85
CA ILE A 14 6.96 5.11 -0.28
C ILE A 14 6.19 4.03 0.50
N GLY A 15 5.18 4.42 1.29
CA GLY A 15 4.34 3.48 2.03
C GLY A 15 3.65 2.45 1.13
N TYR A 16 3.00 2.90 0.05
CA TYR A 16 2.34 2.00 -0.89
C TYR A 16 3.32 1.09 -1.63
N ILE A 17 4.48 1.61 -2.06
CA ILE A 17 5.52 0.81 -2.73
C ILE A 17 6.07 -0.27 -1.78
N LEU A 18 6.33 0.07 -0.52
CA LEU A 18 6.84 -0.89 0.46
C LEU A 18 5.82 -1.98 0.76
N ILE A 19 4.55 -1.64 0.93
CA ILE A 19 3.48 -2.62 1.16
C ILE A 19 3.31 -3.51 -0.08
N SER A 20 3.11 -2.94 -1.28
CA SER A 20 2.90 -3.73 -2.49
C SER A 20 4.12 -4.58 -2.84
N GLY A 21 5.33 -4.04 -2.70
CA GLY A 21 6.58 -4.76 -2.86
C GLY A 21 6.76 -5.90 -1.87
N SER A 22 6.39 -5.68 -0.59
CA SER A 22 6.43 -6.74 0.42
C SER A 22 5.49 -7.91 0.12
N ILE A 23 4.29 -7.62 -0.37
CA ILE A 23 3.29 -8.63 -0.74
C ILE A 23 3.74 -9.36 -2.00
N ALA A 24 4.20 -8.63 -3.02
CA ALA A 24 4.72 -9.22 -4.26
C ALA A 24 5.92 -10.14 -3.98
N GLY A 25 6.84 -9.71 -3.11
CA GLY A 25 7.97 -10.51 -2.68
C GLY A 25 7.57 -11.72 -1.84
N TYR A 26 6.62 -11.57 -0.92
CA TYR A 26 6.15 -12.68 -0.11
C TYR A 26 5.50 -13.78 -0.97
N PHE A 27 4.53 -13.42 -1.82
CA PHE A 27 3.82 -14.41 -2.64
C PHE A 27 4.61 -14.88 -3.86
N GLY A 28 5.40 -13.98 -4.49
CA GLY A 28 6.15 -14.28 -5.70
C GLY A 28 7.52 -14.89 -5.46
N TYR A 29 8.11 -14.70 -4.29
CA TYR A 29 9.43 -15.22 -3.94
C TYR A 29 9.38 -16.11 -2.70
N TYR A 30 8.91 -15.61 -1.55
CA TYR A 30 9.02 -16.37 -0.31
C TYR A 30 8.27 -17.71 -0.36
N LEU A 31 7.02 -17.71 -0.82
CA LEU A 31 6.23 -18.94 -0.94
C LEU A 31 6.74 -19.92 -2.01
N GLN A 32 7.54 -19.46 -2.97
CA GLN A 32 8.03 -20.28 -4.08
C GLN A 32 9.38 -20.94 -3.80
N TYR A 33 10.15 -20.43 -2.83
CA TYR A 33 11.52 -20.88 -2.53
C TYR A 33 11.68 -21.18 -1.03
N GLU A 34 12.00 -22.43 -0.69
CA GLU A 34 12.11 -22.89 0.70
C GLU A 34 13.24 -22.22 1.51
N ASP A 35 14.30 -21.73 0.86
CA ASP A 35 15.46 -21.10 1.51
C ASP A 35 15.32 -19.59 1.72
N SER A 36 14.14 -19.03 1.46
CA SER A 36 13.96 -17.58 1.45
C SER A 36 13.67 -16.99 2.83
N PHE A 37 14.33 -15.87 3.17
CA PHE A 37 14.16 -15.22 4.47
C PHE A 37 12.91 -14.32 4.51
N ILE A 38 11.88 -14.72 5.26
CA ILE A 38 10.61 -13.97 5.41
C ILE A 38 10.78 -12.57 6.01
N TRP A 39 11.78 -12.39 6.88
CA TRP A 39 11.90 -11.20 7.72
C TRP A 39 12.04 -9.90 6.93
N HIS A 40 12.71 -9.91 5.78
CA HIS A 40 12.87 -8.71 4.96
C HIS A 40 11.51 -8.21 4.42
N TRP A 41 10.62 -9.12 4.03
CA TRP A 41 9.27 -8.77 3.58
C TRP A 41 8.41 -8.22 4.72
N VAL A 42 8.51 -8.83 5.91
CA VAL A 42 7.80 -8.35 7.11
C VAL A 42 8.28 -6.95 7.50
N ILE A 43 9.59 -6.72 7.52
CA ILE A 43 10.17 -5.41 7.85
C ILE A 43 9.74 -4.35 6.83
N MET A 44 9.78 -4.65 5.53
CA MET A 44 9.30 -3.73 4.50
C MET A 44 7.82 -3.39 4.70
N SER A 45 6.97 -4.40 4.96
CA SER A 45 5.54 -4.19 5.22
C SER A 45 5.31 -3.29 6.44
N LEU A 46 6.01 -3.58 7.55
CA LEU A 46 5.93 -2.79 8.78
C LEU A 46 6.34 -1.33 8.56
N ILE A 47 7.45 -1.08 7.86
CA ILE A 47 7.88 0.29 7.53
C ILE A 47 6.80 0.98 6.69
N GLY A 48 6.24 0.29 5.68
CA GLY A 48 5.18 0.83 4.86
C GLY A 48 3.93 1.24 5.66
N VAL A 49 3.48 0.37 6.59
CA VAL A 49 2.36 0.66 7.50
C VAL A 49 2.67 1.86 8.39
N VAL A 50 3.88 1.96 8.94
CA VAL A 50 4.29 3.10 9.77
C VAL A 50 4.26 4.40 8.96
N LEU A 51 4.75 4.41 7.72
CA LEU A 51 4.73 5.61 6.88
C LEU A 51 3.31 6.07 6.55
N LEU A 52 2.41 5.14 6.21
CA LEU A 52 0.99 5.45 5.99
C LEU A 52 0.31 5.92 7.30
N GLY A 53 0.65 5.32 8.44
CA GLY A 53 0.18 5.75 9.75
C GLY A 53 0.62 7.17 10.10
N VAL A 54 1.89 7.50 9.88
CA VAL A 54 2.43 8.86 10.08
C VAL A 54 1.77 9.87 9.14
N LYS A 55 1.53 9.50 7.87
CA LYS A 55 0.76 10.33 6.93
C LYS A 55 -0.64 10.61 7.48
N ASN A 56 -1.36 9.56 7.89
CA ASN A 56 -2.73 9.65 8.37
C ASN A 56 -2.84 10.44 9.66
N TYR A 57 -1.90 10.28 10.60
CA TYR A 57 -1.86 11.08 11.82
C TYR A 57 -1.70 12.57 11.55
N LYS A 58 -0.91 12.92 10.52
CA LYS A 58 -0.66 14.31 10.11
C LYS A 58 -1.75 14.89 9.20
N LEU A 59 -2.68 14.07 8.70
CA LEU A 59 -3.74 14.53 7.81
C LEU A 59 -4.86 15.19 8.63
N GLN A 60 -5.13 16.47 8.39
CA GLN A 60 -6.18 17.20 9.13
C GLN A 60 -7.58 17.04 8.52
N THR A 61 -7.66 16.88 7.20
CA THR A 61 -8.91 16.74 6.44
C THR A 61 -9.01 15.34 5.84
N ASN A 62 -10.20 14.75 5.79
CA ASN A 62 -10.45 13.41 5.23
C ASN A 62 -9.68 12.24 5.90
N GLN A 63 -9.11 12.45 7.09
CA GLN A 63 -8.29 11.48 7.82
C GLN A 63 -8.94 10.09 7.88
N LEU A 64 -10.15 10.00 8.42
CA LEU A 64 -10.83 8.71 8.59
C LEU A 64 -11.07 8.00 7.25
N LYS A 65 -11.50 8.73 6.23
CA LYS A 65 -11.72 8.18 4.88
C LYS A 65 -10.42 7.62 4.31
N THR A 66 -9.32 8.37 4.43
CA THR A 66 -7.99 7.91 3.97
C THR A 66 -7.50 6.71 4.78
N VAL A 67 -7.69 6.68 6.10
CA VAL A 67 -7.33 5.51 6.92
C VAL A 67 -8.08 4.26 6.47
N ILE A 68 -9.39 4.36 6.23
CA ILE A 68 -10.20 3.23 5.74
C ILE A 68 -9.67 2.75 4.38
N LEU A 69 -9.39 3.67 3.46
CA LEU A 69 -8.85 3.32 2.15
C LEU A 69 -7.45 2.68 2.24
N ASP A 70 -6.58 3.17 3.11
CA ASP A 70 -5.25 2.58 3.33
C ASP A 70 -5.35 1.17 3.93
N LEU A 71 -6.29 0.95 4.87
CA LEU A 71 -6.55 -0.38 5.40
C LEU A 71 -7.11 -1.32 4.32
N LEU A 72 -8.06 -0.85 3.51
CA LEU A 72 -8.57 -1.62 2.38
C LEU A 72 -7.45 -1.97 1.40
N PHE A 73 -6.52 -1.05 1.12
CA PHE A 73 -5.35 -1.31 0.30
C PHE A 73 -4.49 -2.44 0.90
N ILE A 74 -4.17 -2.35 2.19
CA ILE A 74 -3.33 -3.34 2.90
C ILE A 74 -3.98 -4.73 2.90
N PHE A 75 -5.29 -4.82 3.12
CA PHE A 75 -5.99 -6.11 3.21
C PHE A 75 -6.43 -6.68 1.87
N ALA A 76 -6.74 -5.84 0.87
CA ALA A 76 -7.18 -6.32 -0.44
C ALA A 76 -6.04 -6.92 -1.26
N LEU A 77 -4.83 -6.35 -1.19
CA LEU A 77 -3.71 -6.80 -2.02
C LEU A 77 -3.29 -8.26 -1.76
N PRO A 78 -3.17 -8.76 -0.52
CA PRO A 78 -2.90 -10.17 -0.26
C PRO A 78 -4.00 -11.09 -0.79
N LEU A 79 -5.27 -10.66 -0.71
CA LEU A 79 -6.40 -11.44 -1.24
C LEU A 79 -6.31 -11.60 -2.76
N ILE A 80 -5.89 -10.54 -3.47
CA ILE A 80 -5.67 -10.59 -4.92
C ILE A 80 -4.44 -11.44 -5.26
N ALA A 81 -3.35 -11.30 -4.50
CA ALA A 81 -2.13 -12.08 -4.71
C ALA A 81 -2.33 -13.58 -4.51
N ASN A 82 -3.31 -13.97 -3.69
CA ASN A 82 -3.65 -15.36 -3.39
C ASN A 82 -4.60 -16.01 -4.42
N ILE A 83 -4.97 -15.31 -5.49
CA ILE A 83 -5.76 -15.92 -6.57
C ILE A 83 -4.88 -16.91 -7.34
N ASP A 84 -5.36 -18.13 -7.54
CA ASP A 84 -4.66 -19.13 -8.34
C ASP A 84 -4.67 -18.76 -9.83
N LEU A 85 -3.64 -18.02 -10.24
CA LEU A 85 -3.34 -17.76 -11.65
C LEU A 85 -1.95 -18.31 -12.00
N PRO A 86 -1.80 -18.92 -13.18
CA PRO A 86 -0.54 -19.54 -13.56
C PRO A 86 0.59 -18.51 -13.74
N ASN A 87 1.83 -18.98 -13.58
CA ASN A 87 3.06 -18.25 -13.92
C ASN A 87 3.22 -16.88 -13.23
N GLY A 88 2.68 -16.70 -12.02
CA GLY A 88 2.78 -15.44 -11.28
C GLY A 88 1.90 -14.31 -11.83
N LEU A 89 0.95 -14.61 -12.72
CA LEU A 89 0.00 -13.62 -13.24
C LEU A 89 -0.83 -12.95 -12.14
N ALA A 90 -1.09 -13.64 -11.03
CA ALA A 90 -1.73 -13.04 -9.85
C ALA A 90 -0.91 -11.90 -9.24
N ILE A 91 0.42 -12.05 -9.19
CA ILE A 91 1.32 -11.02 -8.66
C ILE A 91 1.37 -9.82 -9.60
N LEU A 92 1.40 -10.07 -10.91
CA LEU A 92 1.34 -9.01 -11.91
C LEU A 92 0.03 -8.22 -11.81
N LEU A 93 -1.11 -8.93 -11.75
CA LEU A 93 -2.43 -8.33 -11.59
C LEU A 93 -2.52 -7.52 -10.30
N MET A 94 -2.06 -8.08 -9.18
CA MET A 94 -2.01 -7.40 -7.88
C MET A 94 -1.17 -6.12 -7.96
N THR A 95 -0.01 -6.15 -8.62
CA THR A 95 0.88 -5.00 -8.76
C THR A 95 0.22 -3.88 -9.58
N VAL A 96 -0.47 -4.23 -10.67
CA VAL A 96 -1.23 -3.27 -11.49
C VAL A 96 -2.36 -2.64 -10.67
N ILE A 97 -3.14 -3.46 -9.97
CA ILE A 97 -4.23 -2.99 -9.10
C ILE A 97 -3.68 -2.10 -7.97
N ALA A 98 -2.55 -2.46 -7.37
CA ALA A 98 -1.88 -1.65 -6.36
C ALA A 98 -1.52 -0.26 -6.90
N GLY A 99 -0.99 -0.16 -8.11
CA GLY A 99 -0.71 1.14 -8.74
C GLY A 99 -1.97 1.99 -8.93
N ILE A 100 -3.05 1.39 -9.41
CA ILE A 100 -4.35 2.08 -9.61
C ILE A 100 -4.94 2.53 -8.27
N LEU A 101 -4.95 1.66 -7.26
CA LEU A 101 -5.47 2.01 -5.94
C LEU A 101 -4.62 3.08 -5.28
N ALA A 102 -3.29 2.95 -5.27
CA ALA A 102 -2.40 3.93 -4.68
C ALA A 102 -2.59 5.33 -5.30
N THR A 103 -2.68 5.41 -6.64
CA THR A 103 -2.93 6.68 -7.33
C THR A 103 -4.32 7.25 -7.01
N THR A 104 -5.35 6.41 -6.98
CA THR A 104 -6.72 6.80 -6.64
C THR A 104 -6.81 7.33 -5.21
N ILE A 105 -6.26 6.60 -4.24
CA ILE A 105 -6.25 7.00 -2.82
C ILE A 105 -5.49 8.31 -2.64
N MET A 106 -4.34 8.49 -3.32
CA MET A 106 -3.63 9.78 -3.30
C MET A 106 -4.48 10.93 -3.84
N GLN A 107 -5.17 10.73 -4.96
CA GLN A 107 -6.04 11.77 -5.53
C GLN A 107 -7.17 12.13 -4.55
N LEU A 108 -7.84 11.13 -3.97
CA LEU A 108 -8.92 11.32 -3.01
C LEU A 108 -8.45 11.92 -1.68
N THR A 109 -7.21 11.64 -1.27
CA THR A 109 -6.63 12.18 -0.03
C THR A 109 -6.25 13.66 -0.18
N PHE A 110 -5.71 14.05 -1.35
CA PHE A 110 -5.09 15.37 -1.53
C PHE A 110 -5.90 16.34 -2.42
N LYS A 111 -7.03 15.92 -3.00
CA LYS A 111 -8.04 16.79 -3.59
C LYS A 111 -9.21 16.96 -2.62
N PRO A 112 -9.81 18.16 -2.53
CA PRO A 112 -11.05 18.33 -1.77
C PRO A 112 -12.14 17.45 -2.39
N TRP A 113 -12.78 16.62 -1.56
CA TRP A 113 -14.00 15.93 -1.96
C TRP A 113 -15.05 17.01 -2.18
N GLN A 114 -15.63 17.07 -3.37
CA GLN A 114 -16.84 17.87 -3.56
C GLN A 114 -17.92 17.18 -2.72
N GLU A 115 -18.35 17.84 -1.65
CA GLU A 115 -19.53 17.41 -0.90
C GLU A 115 -20.72 17.53 -1.85
N THR A 116 -21.18 16.39 -2.36
CA THR A 116 -22.50 16.24 -2.98
C THR A 116 -23.57 16.10 -1.92
#